data_AF-A0A7S3K9I1-F1
#
_entry.id   AF-A0A7S3K9I1-F1
#
_cell.length_a   1.000
_cell.length_b   1.000
_cell.length_c   1.000
_cell.angle_alpha   90.00
_cell.angle_beta   90.00
_cell.angle_gamma   90.00
#
_symmetry.space_group_name_H-M   'P 1'
#
loop_
_entity.id
_entity.type
_entity.pdbx_description
1 polymer ?
#
loop_
_entity_poly.entity_id
_entity_poly.type
_entity_poly.pdbx_seq_one_letter_code
_entity_poly.pdbx_strand_id
1 'polypeptide(L)'
;SGRLLKQITFMSKFYERVILLIEFDDNINFKLKEMYTYEDNASVNPASVFSKLTLLIMNFPNIICFWSKGQKETAEIFTKIKANTENPDIERVERIGKVIRDKKANNPDLMEIIEAEEDDELRNKHLPQDFLRSLPGVSHRNITVWFKGIKNITELIKLSKKELIDRCGDHFGKKIFDVLHW
;
A
#
# COMPACT_ATOMS: atom_id res chain seq x y z
N SER A 1 -9.27 -18.67 0.41
CA SER A 1 -10.49 -17.85 0.21
C SER A 1 -10.22 -16.42 -0.29
N GLY A 2 -8.98 -15.90 -0.31
CA GLY A 2 -8.68 -14.55 -0.84
C GLY A 2 -9.26 -13.37 -0.03
N ARG A 3 -9.97 -13.65 1.06
CA ARG A 3 -10.63 -12.65 1.91
C ARG A 3 -9.65 -11.65 2.50
N LEU A 4 -8.55 -12.14 3.07
CA LEU A 4 -7.52 -11.29 3.69
C LEU A 4 -6.91 -10.31 2.69
N LEU A 5 -6.61 -10.78 1.47
CA LEU A 5 -6.12 -9.93 0.38
C LEU A 5 -7.10 -8.78 0.09
N LYS A 6 -8.39 -9.09 -0.07
CA LYS A 6 -9.43 -8.08 -0.28
C LYS A 6 -9.50 -7.07 0.87
N GLN A 7 -9.48 -7.56 2.11
CA GLN A 7 -9.50 -6.69 3.31
C GLN A 7 -8.32 -5.72 3.31
N ILE A 8 -7.11 -6.23 3.09
CA ILE A 8 -5.89 -5.42 3.04
C ILE A 8 -5.93 -4.42 1.89
N THR A 9 -6.38 -4.82 0.70
CA THR A 9 -6.52 -3.91 -0.44
C THR A 9 -7.46 -2.76 -0.12
N PHE A 10 -8.61 -3.03 0.54
CA PHE A 10 -9.51 -1.97 0.97
C PHE A 10 -8.91 -1.13 2.08
N MET A 11 -8.29 -1.73 3.10
CA MET A 11 -7.68 -0.98 4.19
C MET A 11 -6.57 -0.05 3.70
N SER A 12 -5.73 -0.52 2.78
CA SER A 12 -4.63 0.27 2.20
C SER A 12 -5.12 1.47 1.37
N LYS A 13 -6.39 1.50 0.96
CA LYS A 13 -7.00 2.64 0.26
C LYS A 13 -7.45 3.75 1.22
N PHE A 14 -7.88 3.39 2.43
CA PHE A 14 -8.59 4.32 3.34
C PHE A 14 -7.82 4.64 4.63
N TYR A 15 -6.80 3.85 4.95
CA TYR A 15 -6.00 3.99 6.16
C TYR A 15 -4.51 4.07 5.83
N GLU A 16 -3.84 5.08 6.39
CA GLU A 16 -2.41 5.31 6.21
C GLU A 16 -1.56 4.14 6.73
N ARG A 17 -1.97 3.53 7.86
CA ARG A 17 -1.25 2.42 8.52
C ARG A 17 -2.16 1.22 8.67
N VAL A 18 -1.76 0.11 8.06
CA VAL A 18 -2.48 -1.17 8.14
C VAL A 18 -1.70 -2.12 9.04
N ILE A 19 -2.32 -2.55 10.14
CA ILE A 19 -1.71 -3.52 11.06
C ILE A 19 -2.38 -4.88 10.86
N LEU A 20 -1.56 -5.90 10.61
CA LEU A 20 -1.97 -7.30 10.63
C LEU A 20 -1.54 -7.92 11.97
N LEU A 21 -2.47 -8.06 12.90
CA LEU A 21 -2.24 -8.75 14.17
C LEU A 21 -2.55 -10.25 14.00
N ILE A 22 -1.54 -11.08 14.24
CA ILE A 22 -1.63 -12.54 14.24
C ILE A 22 -1.55 -13.01 15.69
N GLU A 23 -2.68 -13.51 16.19
CA GLU A 23 -2.80 -14.08 17.52
C GLU A 23 -2.61 -15.60 17.44
N PHE A 24 -1.67 -16.11 18.23
CA PHE A 24 -1.44 -17.53 18.44
C PHE A 24 -2.25 -18.02 19.64
N ASP A 25 -2.71 -19.26 19.54
CA ASP A 25 -3.36 -19.98 20.63
C ASP A 25 -2.64 -21.31 20.80
N ASP A 26 -2.12 -21.58 21.99
CA ASP A 26 -1.42 -22.82 22.31
C ASP A 26 -2.32 -24.07 22.17
N ASN A 27 -3.64 -23.90 22.25
CA ASN A 27 -4.61 -24.97 22.04
C ASN A 27 -4.84 -25.28 20.56
N ILE A 28 -4.52 -24.34 19.68
CA ILE A 28 -4.55 -24.53 18.23
C ILE A 28 -3.15 -24.97 17.83
N ASN A 29 -3.03 -26.19 17.32
CA ASN A 29 -1.76 -26.72 16.78
C ASN A 29 -1.35 -26.03 15.46
N PHE A 30 -1.33 -24.71 15.42
CA PHE A 30 -0.76 -23.92 14.35
C PHE A 30 0.70 -23.66 14.65
N LYS A 31 1.57 -24.54 14.13
CA LYS A 31 3.00 -24.34 14.25
C LYS A 31 3.48 -23.66 12.96
N LEU A 32 3.98 -22.43 13.06
CA LEU A 32 4.83 -21.78 12.06
C LEU A 32 6.18 -22.55 11.84
N LYS A 33 6.26 -23.84 12.21
CA LYS A 33 7.48 -24.67 12.22
C LYS A 33 7.71 -25.48 10.95
N GLU A 34 6.97 -25.28 9.86
CA GLU A 34 7.34 -25.84 8.55
C GLU A 34 8.67 -25.27 7.98
N MET A 35 9.41 -24.50 8.78
CA MET A 35 10.70 -23.89 8.42
C MET A 35 11.91 -24.83 8.32
N TYR A 36 11.82 -26.12 8.67
CA TYR A 36 13.04 -26.94 8.81
C TYR A 36 13.23 -28.09 7.82
N THR A 37 12.25 -28.42 6.98
CA THR A 37 12.53 -29.23 5.78
C THR A 37 12.90 -28.29 4.64
N TYR A 38 14.07 -27.68 4.78
CA TYR A 38 14.76 -26.98 3.71
C TYR A 38 15.25 -28.06 2.73
N GLU A 39 14.35 -28.60 1.92
CA GLU A 39 14.74 -29.31 0.71
C GLU A 39 15.20 -28.23 -0.28
N ASP A 40 16.38 -28.43 -0.89
CA ASP A 40 17.18 -27.51 -1.71
C ASP A 40 16.48 -26.81 -2.90
N ASN A 41 15.17 -26.96 -3.05
CA ASN A 41 14.37 -26.33 -4.07
C ASN A 41 13.57 -25.16 -3.47
N ALA A 42 14.19 -23.99 -3.41
CA ALA A 42 13.63 -22.69 -2.99
C ALA A 42 12.49 -22.19 -3.92
N SER A 43 11.47 -23.01 -4.09
CA SER A 43 10.28 -22.74 -4.88
C SER A 43 9.16 -22.23 -3.97
N VAL A 44 8.48 -21.17 -4.41
CA VAL A 44 7.31 -20.63 -3.72
C VAL A 44 6.22 -21.69 -3.72
N ASN A 45 5.93 -22.27 -2.55
CA ASN A 45 4.86 -23.27 -2.43
C ASN A 45 3.51 -22.56 -2.31
N PRO A 46 2.60 -22.63 -3.31
CA PRO A 46 1.31 -21.95 -3.26
C PRO A 46 0.36 -22.53 -2.21
N ALA A 47 0.65 -23.70 -1.63
CA ALA A 47 -0.10 -24.24 -0.50
C ALA A 47 0.35 -23.61 0.83
N SER A 48 1.64 -23.27 0.96
CA SER A 48 2.25 -22.77 2.20
C SER A 48 1.65 -21.45 2.67
N VAL A 49 1.27 -21.39 3.94
CA VAL A 49 0.78 -20.16 4.60
C VAL A 49 1.90 -19.11 4.66
N PHE A 50 3.15 -19.53 4.87
CA PHE A 50 4.31 -18.63 4.85
C PHE A 50 4.51 -17.99 3.49
N SER A 51 4.54 -18.79 2.41
CA SER A 51 4.71 -18.25 1.06
C SER A 51 3.63 -17.21 0.74
N LYS A 52 2.37 -17.46 1.15
CA LYS A 52 1.27 -16.51 1.00
C LYS A 52 1.46 -15.25 1.83
N LEU A 53 1.89 -15.39 3.09
CA LEU A 53 2.13 -14.25 3.99
C LEU A 53 3.30 -13.39 3.50
N THR A 54 4.40 -14.02 3.05
CA THR A 54 5.54 -13.33 2.44
C THR A 54 5.13 -12.57 1.19
N LEU A 55 4.40 -13.21 0.26
CA LEU A 55 3.88 -12.54 -0.92
C LEU A 55 2.95 -11.37 -0.55
N LEU A 56 2.11 -11.53 0.47
CA LEU A 56 1.23 -10.47 0.95
C LEU A 56 2.03 -9.27 1.45
N ILE A 57 3.04 -9.48 2.31
CA ILE A 57 3.88 -8.40 2.83
C ILE A 57 4.67 -7.71 1.71
N MET A 58 5.18 -8.48 0.74
CA MET A 58 5.88 -7.92 -0.42
C MET A 58 4.99 -7.02 -1.29
N ASN A 59 3.71 -7.38 -1.45
CA ASN A 59 2.77 -6.59 -2.26
C ASN A 59 2.19 -5.37 -1.53
N PHE A 60 2.27 -5.34 -0.20
CA PHE A 60 1.74 -4.27 0.63
C PHE A 60 2.79 -3.82 1.66
N PRO A 61 3.79 -3.02 1.23
CA PRO A 61 4.95 -2.69 2.07
C PRO A 61 4.61 -1.85 3.31
N ASN A 62 3.43 -1.23 3.35
CA ASN A 62 2.94 -0.44 4.48
C ASN A 62 2.22 -1.28 5.55
N ILE A 63 2.13 -2.61 5.37
CA ILE A 63 1.56 -3.50 6.39
C ILE A 63 2.59 -3.72 7.50
N ILE A 64 2.14 -3.53 8.73
CA ILE A 64 2.91 -3.85 9.94
C ILE A 64 2.35 -5.14 10.53
N CYS A 65 3.18 -6.16 10.69
CA CYS A 65 2.77 -7.41 11.32
C CYS A 65 3.08 -7.40 12.82
N PHE A 66 2.06 -7.65 13.64
CA PHE A 66 2.21 -7.91 15.07
C PHE A 66 1.89 -9.37 15.37
N TRP A 67 2.66 -9.93 16.29
CA TRP A 67 2.50 -11.31 16.76
C TRP A 67 2.15 -11.26 18.23
N SER A 68 1.13 -12.00 18.62
CA SER A 68 0.67 -12.10 19.99
C SER A 68 0.53 -13.58 20.38
N LYS A 69 1.00 -13.97 21.55
CA LYS A 69 0.89 -15.33 22.10
C LYS A 69 -0.45 -15.62 22.78
N GLY A 70 -1.41 -14.70 22.67
CA GLY A 70 -2.77 -14.91 23.16
C GLY A 70 -3.47 -13.61 23.56
N GLN A 71 -4.74 -13.73 23.91
CA GLN A 71 -5.66 -12.61 24.14
C GLN A 71 -5.14 -11.56 25.14
N LYS A 72 -4.43 -11.99 26.20
CA LYS A 72 -3.86 -11.06 27.19
C LYS A 72 -2.78 -10.16 26.57
N GLU A 73 -1.86 -10.75 25.80
CA GLU A 73 -0.79 -9.98 25.13
C GLU A 73 -1.37 -9.11 24.02
N THR A 74 -2.40 -9.59 23.33
CA THR A 74 -3.16 -8.80 22.35
C THR A 74 -3.76 -7.55 23.01
N ALA A 75 -4.42 -7.70 24.16
CA ALA A 75 -4.98 -6.56 24.89
C ALA A 75 -3.90 -5.54 25.29
N GLU A 76 -2.75 -6.00 25.78
CA GLU A 76 -1.62 -5.13 26.11
C GLU A 76 -1.07 -4.38 24.88
N ILE A 77 -0.99 -5.05 23.72
CA ILE A 77 -0.62 -4.42 22.44
C ILE A 77 -1.62 -3.30 22.11
N PHE A 78 -2.92 -3.56 22.18
CA PHE A 78 -3.94 -2.54 21.92
C PHE A 78 -3.84 -1.35 22.87
N THR A 79 -3.64 -1.58 24.17
CA THR A 79 -3.45 -0.49 25.15
C THR A 79 -2.24 0.38 24.79
N LYS A 80 -1.11 -0.23 24.41
CA LYS A 80 0.11 0.50 24.01
C LYS A 80 -0.09 1.31 22.73
N ILE A 81 -0.77 0.75 21.72
CA ILE A 81 -1.11 1.47 20.49
C ILE A 81 -2.04 2.65 20.81
N LYS A 82 -3.01 2.45 21.70
CA LYS A 82 -4.00 3.46 22.03
C LYS A 82 -3.43 4.64 22.82
N ALA A 83 -2.41 4.41 23.65
CA ALA A 83 -1.85 5.41 24.56
C ALA A 83 -1.39 6.72 23.89
N ASN A 84 -0.92 6.66 22.63
CA ASN A 84 -0.43 7.82 21.88
C ASN A 84 -1.21 8.05 20.57
N THR A 85 -2.46 7.62 20.49
CA THR A 85 -3.29 7.79 19.29
C THR A 85 -4.62 8.44 19.61
N GLU A 86 -5.02 9.37 18.76
CA GLU A 86 -6.31 10.03 18.82
C GLU A 86 -7.48 9.03 18.70
N ASN A 87 -8.67 9.46 19.11
CA ASN A 87 -9.87 8.65 18.92
C ASN A 87 -10.24 8.62 17.43
N PRO A 88 -10.78 7.49 16.94
CA PRO A 88 -11.23 7.42 15.56
C PRO A 88 -12.38 8.40 15.33
N ASP A 89 -12.37 9.08 14.19
CA ASP A 89 -13.50 9.86 13.70
C ASP A 89 -14.64 8.93 13.30
N ILE A 90 -15.73 8.96 14.07
CA ILE A 90 -16.88 8.07 13.91
C ILE A 90 -17.57 8.31 12.57
N GLU A 91 -17.71 9.57 12.15
CA GLU A 91 -18.42 9.90 10.91
C GLU A 91 -17.66 9.41 9.69
N ARG A 92 -16.33 9.61 9.69
CA ARG A 92 -15.44 9.08 8.66
C ARG A 92 -15.53 7.55 8.56
N VAL A 93 -15.49 6.85 9.70
CA VAL A 93 -15.57 5.38 9.74
C VAL A 93 -16.90 4.88 9.18
N GLU A 94 -18.01 5.54 9.50
CA GLU A 94 -19.32 5.19 8.95
C GLU A 94 -19.41 5.39 7.44
N ARG A 95 -18.85 6.48 6.92
CA ARG A 95 -18.79 6.73 5.46
C ARG A 95 -18.01 5.63 4.74
N ILE A 96 -16.81 5.30 5.23
CA ILE A 96 -15.99 4.20 4.69
C ILE A 96 -16.74 2.86 4.76
N GLY A 97 -17.42 2.58 5.88
CA GLY A 97 -18.19 1.36 6.08
C GLY A 97 -19.33 1.18 5.07
N LYS A 98 -20.02 2.27 4.72
CA LYS A 98 -21.07 2.27 3.67
C LYS A 98 -20.48 1.93 2.30
N VAL A 99 -19.32 2.48 1.95
CA VAL A 99 -18.61 2.19 0.69
C VAL A 99 -18.14 0.74 0.59
N ILE A 100 -17.73 0.13 1.70
CA ILE A 100 -17.34 -1.29 1.72
C ILE A 100 -18.57 -2.22 1.58
N ARG A 101 -19.70 -1.87 2.20
CA ARG A 101 -20.93 -2.70 2.24
C ARG A 101 -21.70 -2.64 0.94
N ASP A 102 -21.87 -1.45 0.39
CA ASP A 102 -22.53 -1.26 -0.88
C ASP A 102 -21.50 -1.64 -1.94
N LYS A 103 -21.61 -2.86 -2.49
CA LYS A 103 -20.73 -3.47 -3.51
C LYS A 103 -20.46 -2.63 -4.77
N LYS A 104 -20.88 -1.36 -4.80
CA LYS A 104 -20.46 -0.33 -5.73
C LYS A 104 -19.18 0.35 -5.26
N ALA A 105 -18.09 -0.42 -5.16
CA ALA A 105 -16.74 0.14 -5.34
C ALA A 105 -16.54 0.76 -6.75
N ASN A 106 -17.58 0.69 -7.60
CA ASN A 106 -17.69 1.32 -8.91
C ASN A 106 -18.71 2.48 -8.96
N ASN A 107 -19.19 3.01 -7.82
CA ASN A 107 -19.90 4.29 -7.84
C ASN A 107 -18.86 5.41 -7.62
N PRO A 108 -18.40 6.09 -8.68
CA PRO A 108 -17.42 7.17 -8.55
C PRO A 108 -17.87 8.25 -7.57
N ASP A 109 -19.18 8.55 -7.51
CA ASP A 109 -19.75 9.59 -6.64
C ASP A 109 -19.55 9.37 -5.13
N LEU A 110 -19.54 8.12 -4.64
CA LEU A 110 -19.37 7.83 -3.20
C LEU A 110 -17.89 7.83 -2.78
N MET A 111 -17.01 7.48 -3.71
CA MET A 111 -15.57 7.64 -3.55
C MET A 111 -15.26 9.15 -3.52
N GLU A 112 -15.85 9.91 -4.45
CA GLU A 112 -15.72 11.37 -4.55
C GLU A 112 -16.16 12.12 -3.29
N ILE A 113 -17.18 11.65 -2.56
CA ILE A 113 -17.63 12.27 -1.29
C ILE A 113 -16.66 12.00 -0.13
N ILE A 114 -16.14 10.77 0.03
CA ILE A 114 -15.11 10.48 1.05
C ILE A 114 -13.82 11.24 0.74
N GLU A 115 -13.52 11.34 -0.54
CA GLU A 115 -12.31 11.94 -1.06
C GLU A 115 -12.43 13.46 -1.34
N ALA A 116 -13.58 14.10 -1.03
CA ALA A 116 -13.79 15.55 -1.11
C ALA A 116 -13.65 16.26 0.26
N GLU A 117 -13.75 15.51 1.36
CA GLU A 117 -13.52 16.02 2.72
C GLU A 117 -12.06 15.84 3.18
N GLU A 118 -11.31 14.92 2.56
CA GLU A 118 -9.85 14.85 2.67
C GLU A 118 -9.21 15.81 1.66
N ASP A 119 -9.11 17.08 2.03
CA ASP A 119 -8.27 18.11 1.41
C ASP A 119 -8.10 18.05 -0.12
N ASP A 120 -8.71 19.03 -0.78
CA ASP A 120 -8.43 19.50 -2.14
C ASP A 120 -6.91 19.62 -2.47
N GLU A 121 -6.01 19.55 -1.48
CA GLU A 121 -4.56 19.53 -1.66
C GLU A 121 -3.93 18.15 -1.95
N LEU A 122 -4.47 17.02 -1.46
CA LEU A 122 -3.76 15.72 -1.55
C LEU A 122 -4.12 14.92 -2.81
N ARG A 123 -5.34 15.07 -3.32
CA ARG A 123 -5.88 14.15 -4.35
C ARG A 123 -5.82 14.68 -5.77
N ASN A 124 -5.76 16.00 -5.96
CA ASN A 124 -5.68 16.62 -7.28
C ASN A 124 -4.25 16.65 -7.88
N LYS A 125 -3.27 15.92 -7.31
CA LYS A 125 -1.85 16.10 -7.68
C LYS A 125 -1.03 14.89 -8.10
N HIS A 126 -1.54 13.66 -8.13
CA HIS A 126 -0.65 12.53 -8.32
C HIS A 126 -0.99 11.66 -9.53
N LEU A 127 -0.30 12.00 -10.64
CA LEU A 127 0.38 11.04 -11.50
C LEU A 127 0.74 9.78 -10.67
N PRO A 128 0.35 8.55 -11.07
CA PRO A 128 0.39 7.38 -10.19
C PRO A 128 1.78 7.23 -9.56
N GLN A 129 1.87 7.50 -8.26
CA GLN A 129 3.18 7.64 -7.59
C GLN A 129 4.00 6.35 -7.69
N ASP A 130 3.33 5.20 -7.68
CA ASP A 130 3.96 3.90 -7.85
C ASP A 130 4.50 3.69 -9.26
N PHE A 131 3.80 4.19 -10.29
CA PHE A 131 4.33 4.24 -11.65
C PHE A 131 5.57 5.13 -11.70
N LEU A 132 5.53 6.32 -11.11
CA LEU A 132 6.69 7.22 -11.11
C LEU A 132 7.90 6.61 -10.39
N ARG A 133 7.68 5.95 -9.25
CA ARG A 133 8.74 5.25 -8.50
C ARG A 133 9.35 4.09 -9.28
N SER A 134 8.63 3.52 -10.24
CA SER A 134 9.17 2.50 -11.14
C SER A 134 10.15 3.07 -12.18
N LEU A 135 10.16 4.40 -12.40
CA LEU A 135 11.03 5.03 -13.39
C LEU A 135 12.49 5.11 -12.90
N PRO A 136 13.47 5.00 -13.80
CA PRO A 136 14.89 5.00 -13.44
C PRO A 136 15.30 6.22 -12.62
N GLY A 137 15.81 5.98 -11.40
CA GLY A 137 16.36 7.02 -10.53
C GLY A 137 15.31 7.85 -9.77
N VAL A 138 14.02 7.53 -9.90
CA VAL A 138 12.99 8.20 -9.11
C VAL A 138 12.99 7.66 -7.68
N SER A 139 12.92 8.58 -6.71
CA SER A 139 12.91 8.31 -5.28
C SER A 139 11.95 9.26 -4.57
N HIS A 140 11.62 8.96 -3.31
CA HIS A 140 10.78 9.83 -2.46
C HIS A 140 11.31 11.27 -2.34
N ARG A 141 12.62 11.48 -2.53
CA ARG A 141 13.24 12.81 -2.41
C ARG A 141 13.09 13.66 -3.68
N ASN A 142 13.04 13.04 -4.84
CA ASN A 142 13.08 13.75 -6.13
C ASN A 142 11.75 13.73 -6.89
N ILE A 143 10.83 12.81 -6.57
CA ILE A 143 9.55 12.63 -7.27
C ILE A 143 8.73 13.92 -7.35
N THR A 144 8.62 14.66 -6.25
CA THR A 144 7.86 15.92 -6.20
C THR A 144 8.53 17.02 -7.02
N VAL A 145 9.87 17.02 -7.08
CA VAL A 145 10.64 18.05 -7.79
C VAL A 145 10.61 17.78 -9.30
N TRP A 146 10.90 16.54 -9.71
CA TRP A 146 11.00 16.16 -11.12
C TRP A 146 9.66 16.27 -11.84
N PHE A 147 8.58 15.82 -11.20
CA PHE A 147 7.25 15.77 -11.81
C PHE A 147 6.35 16.94 -11.41
N LYS A 148 6.92 18.01 -10.84
CA LYS A 148 6.18 19.22 -10.49
C LYS A 148 5.48 19.81 -11.71
N GLY A 149 4.18 20.04 -11.59
CA GLY A 149 3.36 20.68 -12.63
C GLY A 149 2.84 19.74 -13.72
N ILE A 150 3.19 18.45 -13.68
CA ILE A 150 2.65 17.43 -14.59
C ILE A 150 1.39 16.85 -13.97
N LYS A 151 0.27 16.95 -14.68
CA LYS A 151 -1.05 16.60 -14.14
C LYS A 151 -1.40 15.13 -14.31
N ASN A 152 -0.93 14.49 -15.39
CA ASN A 152 -1.27 13.09 -15.71
C ASN A 152 -0.19 12.41 -16.57
N ILE A 153 -0.31 11.09 -16.73
CA ILE A 153 0.66 10.27 -17.51
C ILE A 153 0.72 10.73 -18.96
N THR A 154 -0.40 11.13 -19.54
CA THR A 154 -0.46 11.59 -20.93
C THR A 154 0.41 12.83 -21.16
N GLU A 155 0.43 13.76 -20.20
CA GLU A 155 1.31 14.92 -20.22
C GLU A 155 2.78 14.53 -20.04
N LEU A 156 3.07 13.58 -19.14
CA LEU A 156 4.43 13.03 -18.96
C LEU A 156 4.99 12.42 -20.26
N ILE A 157 4.19 11.61 -20.96
CA ILE A 157 4.62 10.95 -22.21
C ILE A 157 4.85 11.99 -23.32
N LYS A 158 4.12 13.11 -23.32
CA LYS A 158 4.28 14.17 -24.33
C LYS A 158 5.53 15.03 -24.13
N LEU A 159 6.23 14.90 -22.99
CA LEU A 159 7.44 15.66 -22.75
C LEU A 159 8.56 15.25 -23.71
N SER A 160 9.24 16.25 -24.26
CA SER A 160 10.43 16.04 -25.08
C SER A 160 11.61 15.55 -24.24
N LYS A 161 12.56 14.87 -24.90
CA LYS A 161 13.81 14.41 -24.27
C LYS A 161 14.56 15.54 -23.57
N LYS A 162 14.52 16.75 -24.12
CA LYS A 162 15.17 17.94 -23.54
C LYS A 162 14.49 18.35 -22.23
N GLU A 163 13.16 18.41 -22.19
CA GLU A 163 12.41 18.78 -20.98
C GLU A 163 12.62 17.79 -19.83
N LEU A 164 12.76 16.49 -20.13
CA LEU A 164 13.09 15.48 -19.12
C LEU A 164 14.54 15.60 -18.62
N ILE A 165 15.49 15.94 -19.49
CA ILE A 165 16.89 16.22 -19.09
C ILE A 165 16.96 17.46 -18.20
N ASP A 166 16.23 18.52 -18.54
CA ASP A 166 16.22 19.76 -17.75
C ASP A 166 15.64 19.56 -16.34
N ARG A 167 14.67 18.63 -16.20
CA ARG A 167 14.03 18.31 -14.90
C ARG A 167 14.81 17.30 -14.06
N CYS A 168 15.32 16.23 -14.68
CA CYS A 168 15.87 15.06 -13.97
C CYS A 168 17.41 14.97 -14.05
N GLY A 169 18.05 15.83 -14.85
CA GLY A 169 19.47 15.77 -15.19
C GLY A 169 19.76 14.86 -16.38
N ASP A 170 20.94 15.03 -17.00
CA ASP A 170 21.31 14.37 -18.27
C ASP A 170 21.19 12.84 -18.23
N HIS A 171 21.70 12.20 -17.17
CA HIS A 171 21.69 10.74 -17.05
C HIS A 171 20.28 10.16 -16.86
N PHE A 172 19.51 10.70 -15.91
CA PHE A 172 18.18 10.17 -15.59
C PHE A 172 17.12 10.61 -16.59
N GLY A 173 17.19 11.83 -17.11
CA GLY A 173 16.27 12.32 -18.14
C GLY A 173 16.34 11.49 -19.42
N LYS A 174 17.54 11.12 -19.88
CA LYS A 174 17.71 10.21 -21.03
C LYS A 174 17.09 8.84 -20.76
N LYS A 175 17.42 8.20 -19.63
CA LYS A 175 16.87 6.88 -19.26
C LYS A 175 15.36 6.88 -19.12
N ILE A 176 14.78 7.91 -18.50
CA ILE A 176 13.33 8.02 -18.35
C ILE A 176 12.67 8.20 -19.72
N PHE A 177 13.23 9.04 -20.60
CA PHE A 177 12.70 9.22 -21.96
C PHE A 177 12.70 7.89 -22.74
N ASP A 178 13.81 7.15 -22.68
CA ASP A 178 13.95 5.88 -23.38
C ASP A 178 12.97 4.81 -22.86
N VAL A 179 12.61 4.83 -21.56
CA VAL A 179 11.58 3.94 -20.98
C VAL A 179 10.16 4.34 -21.40
N LEU A 180 9.89 5.64 -21.53
CA LEU A 180 8.56 6.15 -21.89
C LEU A 180 8.25 6.01 -23.39
N HIS A 181 9.28 5.95 -24.24
CA HIS A 181 9.19 5.94 -25.70
C HIS A 181 9.85 4.70 -26.33
N TRP A 182 9.87 3.59 -25.60
CA TRP A 182 10.30 2.29 -26.12
C TRP A 182 9.56 1.92 -27.41
#